data_AF-A0A959QFU1-F1
#
_entry.id   AF-A0A959QFU1-F1
#
_cell.length_a   1.000
_cell.length_b   1.000
_cell.length_c   1.000
_cell.angle_alpha   90.00
_cell.angle_beta   90.00
_cell.angle_gamma   90.00
#
_symmetry.space_group_name_H-M   'P 1'
#
loop_
_entity.id
_entity.type
_entity.pdbx_description
1 polymer ?
#
loop_
_entity_poly.entity_id
_entity_poly.type
_entity_poly.pdbx_seq_one_letter_code
_entity_poly.pdbx_strand_id
1 'polypeptide(L)'
;MMMKLHSLNKYVLKSSRSLRLAFMMAMVLWSVSGFATHIVGGDLTYRCLGNDKYEITLMFYRDCLGGNPEADFDDPASIAIYDSKNNLQVQLAQLGQILIKFNAD
;
A
#
# COMPACT_ATOMS: atom_id res chain seq x y z
N MET A 1 -14.62 -49.51 -42.03
CA MET A 1 -15.52 -48.78 -41.12
C MET A 1 -14.80 -47.52 -40.68
N MET A 2 -15.12 -46.35 -41.26
CA MET A 2 -14.50 -45.08 -40.89
C MET A 2 -15.52 -44.21 -40.16
N MET A 3 -15.18 -43.86 -38.91
CA MET A 3 -15.96 -42.97 -38.06
C MET A 3 -15.42 -41.56 -38.26
N LYS A 4 -16.25 -40.67 -38.81
CA LYS A 4 -15.92 -39.25 -39.04
C LYS A 4 -16.14 -38.51 -37.71
N LEU A 5 -15.07 -38.01 -37.10
CA LEU A 5 -15.18 -37.10 -35.95
C LEU A 5 -15.64 -35.74 -36.45
N HIS A 6 -16.88 -35.36 -36.12
CA HIS A 6 -17.36 -33.99 -36.31
C HIS A 6 -16.58 -33.07 -35.38
N SER A 7 -15.88 -32.11 -36.00
CA SER A 7 -15.20 -31.00 -35.35
C SER A 7 -16.14 -30.32 -34.35
N LEU A 8 -15.81 -30.38 -33.06
CA LEU A 8 -16.54 -29.64 -32.03
C LEU A 8 -16.32 -28.16 -32.30
N ASN A 9 -17.43 -27.54 -32.69
CA ASN A 9 -17.65 -26.14 -32.96
C ASN A 9 -16.71 -25.24 -32.13
N LYS A 10 -15.92 -24.42 -32.83
CA LYS A 10 -15.14 -23.34 -32.22
C LYS A 10 -16.12 -22.35 -31.59
N TYR A 11 -16.44 -22.51 -30.31
CA TYR A 11 -17.19 -21.52 -29.53
C TYR A 11 -16.31 -20.31 -29.25
N VAL A 12 -15.90 -19.59 -30.30
CA VAL A 12 -15.38 -18.24 -30.17
C VAL A 12 -16.61 -17.37 -29.93
N LEU A 13 -16.86 -17.03 -28.66
CA LEU A 13 -17.94 -16.13 -28.25
C LEU A 13 -17.79 -14.80 -29.01
N LYS A 14 -18.64 -14.59 -30.02
CA LYS A 14 -18.66 -13.37 -30.82
C LYS A 14 -19.34 -12.28 -30.00
N SER A 15 -18.54 -11.44 -29.35
CA SER A 15 -19.01 -10.31 -28.54
C SER A 15 -19.88 -9.35 -29.38
N SER A 16 -21.20 -9.36 -29.12
CA SER A 16 -22.18 -8.48 -29.76
C SER A 16 -22.17 -7.08 -29.11
N ARG A 17 -22.63 -6.06 -29.85
CA ARG A 17 -22.73 -4.68 -29.33
C ARG A 17 -23.61 -4.61 -28.08
N SER A 18 -24.70 -5.37 -28.03
CA SER A 18 -25.58 -5.46 -26.87
C SER A 18 -24.89 -6.10 -25.65
N LEU A 19 -24.07 -7.14 -25.85
CA LEU A 19 -23.32 -7.78 -24.76
C LEU A 19 -22.25 -6.84 -24.17
N ARG A 20 -21.59 -6.03 -25.02
CA ARG A 20 -20.63 -5.01 -24.57
C ARG A 20 -21.30 -3.91 -23.76
N LEU A 21 -22.46 -3.44 -24.21
CA LEU A 21 -23.24 -2.42 -23.50
C LEU A 21 -23.78 -2.95 -22.17
N ALA A 22 -24.29 -4.19 -22.15
CA ALA A 22 -24.75 -4.82 -20.92
C ALA A 22 -23.61 -4.98 -19.91
N PHE A 23 -22.39 -5.32 -20.36
CA PHE A 23 -21.22 -5.41 -19.50
C PHE A 23 -20.78 -4.06 -18.95
N MET A 24 -20.73 -3.00 -19.76
CA MET A 24 -20.43 -1.64 -19.29
C MET A 24 -21.48 -1.15 -18.28
N MET A 25 -22.77 -1.40 -18.55
CA MET A 25 -23.86 -1.07 -17.62
C MET A 25 -23.70 -1.81 -16.29
N ALA A 26 -23.38 -3.11 -16.33
CA ALA A 26 -23.15 -3.90 -15.12
C ALA A 26 -21.97 -3.39 -14.29
N MET A 27 -20.86 -2.96 -14.92
CA MET A 27 -19.71 -2.37 -14.20
C MET A 27 -20.07 -1.06 -13.51
N VAL A 28 -20.87 -0.20 -14.15
CA VAL A 28 -21.33 1.06 -13.54
C VAL A 28 -22.27 0.79 -12.36
N LEU A 29 -23.16 -0.21 -12.49
CA LEU A 29 -24.08 -0.60 -11.41
C LEU A 29 -23.37 -1.29 -10.22
N TRP A 30 -22.14 -1.78 -10.41
CA TRP A 30 -21.33 -2.41 -9.36
C TRP A 30 -20.28 -1.45 -8.77
N SER A 31 -20.42 -0.13 -8.92
CA SER A 31 -19.48 0.78 -8.28
C SER A 31 -19.65 0.75 -6.75
N VAL A 32 -18.57 0.44 -6.03
CA VAL A 32 -18.52 0.55 -4.56
C VAL A 32 -17.78 1.83 -4.17
N SER A 33 -18.21 2.46 -3.08
CA SER A 33 -17.47 3.60 -2.52
C SER A 33 -16.23 3.09 -1.79
N GLY A 34 -15.05 3.60 -2.17
CA GLY A 34 -13.81 3.37 -1.44
C GLY A 34 -13.62 4.45 -0.38
N PHE A 35 -13.19 4.06 0.83
CA PHE A 35 -12.74 4.99 1.86
C PHE A 35 -11.22 4.93 1.93
N ALA A 36 -10.58 6.09 1.96
CA ALA A 36 -9.15 6.22 2.20
C ALA A 36 -8.92 7.37 3.17
N THR A 37 -8.03 7.14 4.14
CA THR A 37 -7.50 8.20 4.99
C THR A 37 -6.15 8.64 4.42
N HIS A 38 -5.82 9.91 4.58
CA HIS A 38 -4.60 10.49 4.02
C HIS A 38 -3.79 11.16 5.12
N ILE A 39 -2.52 10.77 5.19
CA ILE A 39 -1.50 11.43 6.01
C ILE A 39 -0.96 12.60 5.19
N VAL A 40 -0.92 13.80 5.76
CA VAL A 40 -0.51 15.02 5.04
C VAL A 40 0.95 14.95 4.61
N GLY A 41 1.79 14.38 5.47
CA GLY A 41 3.19 14.14 5.20
C GLY A 41 3.98 13.90 6.47
N GLY A 42 5.29 13.97 6.37
CA GLY A 42 6.20 13.87 7.49
C GLY A 42 7.65 14.10 7.05
N ASP A 43 8.51 14.38 8.01
CA ASP A 43 9.94 14.56 7.82
C ASP A 43 10.70 13.51 8.63
N LEU A 44 11.62 12.81 7.97
CA LEU A 44 12.56 11.89 8.60
C LEU A 44 13.96 12.49 8.52
N THR A 45 14.54 12.79 9.68
CA THR A 45 15.89 13.37 9.77
C THR A 45 16.79 12.49 10.64
N TYR A 46 18.09 12.62 10.41
CA TYR A 46 19.11 11.94 11.20
C TYR A 46 20.27 12.86 11.52
N ARG A 47 20.86 12.67 12.71
CA ARG A 47 22.04 13.39 13.16
C ARG A 47 23.07 12.41 13.69
N CYS A 48 24.28 12.46 13.15
CA CYS A 48 25.41 11.67 13.67
C CYS A 48 25.89 12.28 14.99
N LEU A 49 25.90 11.48 16.05
CA LEU A 49 26.41 11.84 17.37
C LEU A 49 27.86 11.40 17.57
N GLY A 50 28.43 10.64 16.61
CA GLY A 50 29.74 10.00 16.69
C GLY A 50 29.70 8.61 17.33
N ASN A 51 30.78 7.85 17.20
CA ASN A 51 30.91 6.47 17.71
C ASN A 51 29.75 5.55 17.28
N ASP A 52 29.38 5.62 16.00
CA ASP A 52 28.26 4.87 15.41
C ASP A 52 26.89 5.10 16.07
N LYS A 53 26.74 6.21 16.79
CA LYS A 53 25.46 6.64 17.37
C LYS A 53 24.81 7.69 16.49
N TYR A 54 23.52 7.48 16.24
CA TYR A 54 22.69 8.36 15.45
C TYR A 54 21.44 8.70 16.24
N GLU A 55 21.05 9.97 16.19
CA GLU A 55 19.73 10.42 16.59
C GLU A 55 18.84 10.42 15.35
N ILE A 56 17.68 9.77 15.45
CA ILE A 56 16.68 9.70 14.38
C ILE A 56 15.45 10.43 14.87
N THR A 57 14.93 11.35 14.06
CA THR A 57 13.73 12.11 14.37
C THR A 57 12.72 11.94 13.24
N LEU A 58 11.53 11.46 13.60
CA LEU A 58 10.36 11.39 12.72
C LEU A 58 9.35 12.45 13.18
N MET A 59 9.09 13.43 12.32
CA MET A 59 7.97 14.36 12.47
C MET A 59 6.87 13.92 11.52
N PHE A 60 5.63 13.82 12.02
CA PHE A 60 4.51 13.34 11.23
C PHE A 60 3.37 14.35 11.28
N TYR A 61 2.79 14.67 10.13
CA TYR A 61 1.79 15.73 10.01
C TYR A 61 0.43 15.17 9.64
N ARG A 62 -0.59 15.56 10.42
CA ARG A 62 -2.01 15.28 10.13
C ARG A 62 -2.77 16.58 9.91
N ASP A 63 -3.76 16.53 9.03
CA ASP A 63 -4.70 17.64 8.85
C ASP A 63 -5.60 17.77 10.08
N CYS A 64 -5.64 18.95 10.69
CA CYS A 64 -6.46 19.25 11.86
C CYS A 64 -7.94 19.47 11.53
N LEU A 65 -8.27 19.90 10.30
CA LEU A 65 -9.61 20.36 9.91
C LEU A 65 -10.32 19.41 8.93
N GLY A 66 -9.55 18.63 8.17
CA GLY A 66 -10.06 17.67 7.18
C GLY A 66 -9.55 16.24 7.35
N GLY A 67 -8.72 15.96 8.36
CA GLY A 67 -8.18 14.63 8.60
C GLY A 67 -9.24 13.65 9.09
N ASN A 68 -9.24 12.41 8.56
CA ASN A 68 -10.09 11.36 9.13
C ASN A 68 -9.58 11.03 10.55
N PRO A 69 -10.44 11.01 11.58
CA PRO A 69 -10.06 10.60 12.94
C PRO A 69 -9.47 9.19 13.02
N GLU A 70 -9.76 8.31 12.05
CA GLU A 70 -9.17 6.96 11.96
C GLU A 70 -7.72 6.96 11.44
N ALA A 71 -7.17 8.11 11.01
CA ALA A 71 -5.75 8.29 10.74
C ALA A 71 -5.02 8.91 11.94
N ASP A 72 -5.04 8.20 13.06
CA ASP A 72 -4.20 8.54 14.20
C ASP A 72 -2.72 8.20 13.94
N PHE A 73 -1.84 8.72 14.78
CA PHE A 73 -0.41 8.41 14.75
C PHE A 73 -0.17 7.01 15.33
N ASP A 74 0.69 6.23 14.68
CA ASP A 74 1.16 4.96 15.25
C ASP A 74 1.93 5.24 16.55
N ASP A 75 1.61 4.48 17.61
CA ASP A 75 2.36 4.51 18.87
C ASP A 75 2.67 3.08 19.35
N PRO A 76 3.93 2.61 19.23
CA PRO A 76 5.06 3.31 18.62
C PRO A 76 5.05 3.26 17.08
N ALA A 77 5.54 4.32 16.44
CA ALA A 77 5.86 4.34 15.02
C ALA A 77 7.08 3.45 14.73
N SER A 78 7.01 2.71 13.62
CA SER A 78 8.04 1.75 13.22
C SER A 78 8.88 2.26 12.05
N ILE A 79 10.21 2.25 12.20
CA ILE A 79 11.17 2.52 11.13
C ILE A 79 12.10 1.31 10.99
N ALA A 80 12.27 0.82 9.76
CA ALA A 80 13.16 -0.31 9.46
C ALA A 80 14.39 0.13 8.65
N ILE A 81 15.52 -0.53 8.89
CA ILE A 81 16.83 -0.19 8.29
C ILE A 81 17.20 -1.27 7.27
N TYR A 82 17.37 -0.86 6.01
CA TYR A 82 17.72 -1.75 4.90
C TYR A 82 19.06 -1.35 4.28
N ASP A 83 19.74 -2.31 3.66
CA ASP A 83 20.89 -2.03 2.78
C ASP A 83 20.44 -1.66 1.35
N SER A 84 21.42 -1.34 0.50
CA SER A 84 21.21 -1.04 -0.93
C SER A 84 20.63 -2.21 -1.75
N LYS A 85 20.61 -3.42 -1.20
CA LYS A 85 20.03 -4.63 -1.81
C LYS A 85 18.67 -4.98 -1.21
N ASN A 86 18.09 -4.09 -0.40
CA ASN A 86 16.80 -4.27 0.28
C ASN A 86 16.77 -5.40 1.33
N ASN A 87 17.92 -5.75 1.91
CA ASN A 87 17.97 -6.68 3.05
C ASN A 87 17.83 -5.93 4.37
N LEU A 88 17.00 -6.45 5.28
CA LEU A 88 16.84 -5.91 6.62
C LEU A 88 18.14 -6.07 7.42
N GLN A 89 18.65 -4.97 7.98
CA GLN A 89 19.90 -4.94 8.73
C GLN A 89 19.67 -5.33 10.20
N VAL A 90 19.48 -6.62 10.45
CA VAL A 90 19.15 -7.17 11.79
C VAL A 90 20.21 -6.95 12.86
N GLN A 91 21.41 -6.50 12.47
CA GLN A 91 22.51 -6.19 13.40
C GLN A 91 22.46 -4.75 13.93
N LEU A 92 21.56 -3.90 13.41
CA LEU A 92 21.39 -2.51 13.81
C LEU A 92 20.14 -2.33 14.69
N ALA A 93 20.15 -1.35 15.60
CA ALA A 93 19.02 -1.02 16.47
C ALA A 93 18.41 -2.25 17.17
N GLN A 94 17.07 -2.40 17.18
CA GLN A 94 16.37 -3.58 17.69
C GLN A 94 16.03 -4.51 16.53
N LEU A 95 17.01 -5.33 16.11
CA LEU A 95 16.84 -6.28 14.99
C LEU A 95 16.49 -5.61 13.65
N GLY A 96 17.08 -4.45 13.38
CA GLY A 96 16.86 -3.67 12.17
C GLY A 96 15.65 -2.73 12.23
N GLN A 97 14.99 -2.64 13.38
CA GLN A 97 13.83 -1.79 13.61
C GLN A 97 14.09 -0.77 14.73
N ILE A 98 13.51 0.41 14.58
CA ILE A 98 13.42 1.47 15.59
C ILE A 98 11.93 1.68 15.86
N LEU A 99 11.56 1.66 17.15
CA LEU A 99 10.22 1.97 17.62
C LEU A 99 10.25 3.33 18.32
N ILE A 100 9.56 4.31 17.77
CA ILE A 100 9.50 5.67 18.29
C ILE A 100 8.12 5.87 18.91
N LYS A 101 8.07 6.13 20.22
CA LYS A 101 6.80 6.46 20.87
C LYS A 101 6.26 7.78 20.34
N PHE A 102 4.94 7.87 20.22
CA PHE A 102 4.31 9.14 19.89
C PHE A 102 4.64 10.18 20.97
N ASN A 103 5.04 11.37 20.52
CA ASN A 103 5.17 12.54 21.37
C ASN A 103 4.35 13.68 20.77
N ALA A 104 3.50 14.30 21.59
CA ALA A 104 2.63 15.40 21.21
C ALA A 104 3.22 16.79 21.51
N ASP A 105 4.40 16.84 22.10
CA ASP A 105 5.11 18.06 22.50
C ASP A 105 5.52 18.95 21.30
#